data_AF-A0A536JXU5-F1
#
_entry.id   AF-A0A536JXU5-F1
#
_cell.length_a   1.000
_cell.length_b   1.000
_cell.length_c   1.000
_cell.angle_alpha   90.00
_cell.angle_beta   90.00
_cell.angle_gamma   90.00
#
_symmetry.space_group_name_H-M   'P 1'
#
loop_
_entity.id
_entity.type
_entity.pdbx_description
1 polymer ?
#
loop_
_entity_poly.entity_id
_entity_poly.type
_entity_poly.pdbx_seq_one_letter_code
_entity_poly.pdbx_strand_id
1 'polypeptide(L)'
;MNVTTWSLEIISAADLRPASPPPESVEIRRAFHASPELGRFLYTAAGGNWYWIDRLGWSHEQWAERMSDPRVETWVLYQDGTPAGYFELDGSAAGEVEIAYFGIMPAFLGRRLGGPLLTAAIRRGWAMGAERVWVHTCTLDSPRALAHYQARGMRVFKEHTEAIELPDSPPGAWPGAGVRGPHASITPATTTGTSTHATPRDGRPGSK
;
A
#
# COMPACT_ATOMS: atom_id res chain seq x y z
N MET A 1 -17.38 8.20 -5.01
CA MET A 1 -16.71 8.60 -3.75
C MET A 1 -15.53 9.50 -4.10
N ASN A 2 -15.23 10.53 -3.31
CA ASN A 2 -14.00 11.29 -3.52
C ASN A 2 -12.81 10.49 -3.00
N VAL A 3 -11.80 10.30 -3.84
CA VAL A 3 -10.54 9.64 -3.49
C VAL A 3 -9.41 10.64 -3.63
N THR A 4 -8.64 10.80 -2.56
CA THR A 4 -7.42 11.61 -2.57
C THR A 4 -6.23 10.68 -2.77
N THR A 5 -5.42 10.99 -3.76
CA THR A 5 -4.18 10.29 -4.09
C THR A 5 -3.00 11.21 -3.80
N TRP A 6 -2.03 10.70 -3.03
CA TRP A 6 -0.74 11.32 -2.77
C TRP A 6 0.33 10.60 -3.58
N SER A 7 1.15 11.38 -4.30
CA SER A 7 2.42 10.89 -4.85
C SER A 7 3.54 11.26 -3.89
N LEU A 8 4.31 10.25 -3.50
CA LEU A 8 5.48 10.42 -2.64
C LEU A 8 6.75 10.04 -3.36
N GLU A 9 7.85 10.69 -3.00
CA GLU A 9 9.17 10.43 -3.57
C GLU A 9 10.27 10.46 -2.53
N ILE A 10 11.39 9.84 -2.86
CA ILE A 10 12.67 9.98 -2.20
C ILE A 10 13.73 10.19 -3.29
N ILE A 11 14.49 11.28 -3.18
CA ILE A 11 15.44 11.77 -4.20
C ILE A 11 16.90 11.64 -3.76
N SER A 12 17.13 11.02 -2.60
CA SER A 12 18.47 10.72 -2.09
C SER A 12 18.43 9.41 -1.32
N ALA A 13 19.34 8.49 -1.65
CA ALA A 13 19.49 7.23 -0.92
C ALA A 13 19.83 7.44 0.56
N ALA A 14 20.45 8.58 0.91
CA ALA A 14 20.81 8.93 2.28
C ALA A 14 19.59 9.30 3.15
N ASP A 15 18.47 9.71 2.54
CA ASP A 15 17.24 10.07 3.26
C ASP A 15 16.42 8.85 3.71
N LEU A 16 16.80 7.66 3.23
CA LEU A 16 16.12 6.41 3.57
C LEU A 16 16.28 6.15 5.07
N ARG A 17 15.14 6.08 5.77
CA ARG A 17 15.06 5.66 7.17
C ARG A 17 14.64 4.19 7.23
N PRO A 18 15.60 3.23 7.23
CA PRO A 18 15.26 1.82 7.17
C PRO A 18 14.42 1.41 8.39
N ALA A 19 13.46 0.51 8.16
CA ALA A 19 12.74 -0.11 9.26
C ALA A 19 13.67 -1.03 10.06
N SER A 20 13.34 -1.25 11.34
CA SER A 20 13.94 -2.33 12.12
C SER A 20 13.72 -3.68 11.42
N PRO A 21 14.66 -4.64 11.56
CA PRO A 21 14.49 -5.96 11.00
C PRO A 21 13.20 -6.62 11.53
N PRO A 22 12.59 -7.52 10.73
CA PRO A 22 11.40 -8.22 11.15
C PRO A 22 11.71 -9.12 12.37
N PRO A 23 10.71 -9.35 13.25
CA PRO A 23 10.90 -10.15 14.46
C PRO A 23 11.13 -11.64 14.17
N GLU A 24 10.74 -12.10 12.98
CA GLU A 24 10.85 -13.48 12.54
C GLU A 24 11.69 -13.55 11.26
N SER A 25 12.21 -14.74 10.95
CA SER A 25 12.97 -14.96 9.72
C SER A 25 12.06 -14.78 8.51
N VAL A 26 12.45 -13.87 7.61
CA VAL A 26 11.77 -13.66 6.34
C VAL A 26 12.80 -13.63 5.22
N GLU A 27 12.36 -14.03 4.03
CA GLU A 27 13.15 -13.94 2.81
C GLU A 27 12.47 -12.98 1.85
N ILE A 28 13.22 -12.07 1.25
CA ILE A 28 12.72 -11.21 0.18
C ILE A 28 13.46 -11.61 -1.09
N ARG A 29 12.74 -12.17 -2.07
CA ARG A 29 13.32 -12.76 -3.28
C ARG A 29 12.74 -12.14 -4.53
N ARG A 30 13.59 -11.86 -5.51
CA ARG A 30 13.15 -11.49 -6.86
C ARG A 30 12.57 -12.71 -7.57
N ALA A 31 11.43 -12.52 -8.22
CA ALA A 31 10.93 -13.44 -9.23
C ALA A 31 11.60 -13.08 -10.57
N PHE A 32 12.69 -13.78 -10.92
CA PHE A 32 13.37 -13.57 -12.21
C PHE A 32 12.54 -14.01 -13.41
N HIS A 33 11.64 -14.96 -13.20
CA HIS A 33 10.69 -15.45 -14.18
C HIS A 33 9.28 -15.25 -13.63
N ALA A 34 8.84 -13.99 -13.54
CA ALA A 34 7.49 -13.67 -13.11
C ALA A 34 6.50 -14.13 -14.19
N SER A 35 5.66 -15.12 -13.88
CA SER A 35 4.63 -15.56 -14.81
C SER A 35 3.38 -14.68 -14.70
N PRO A 36 2.52 -14.65 -15.73
CA PRO A 36 1.22 -13.99 -15.65
C PRO A 36 0.39 -14.43 -14.44
N GLU A 37 0.41 -15.73 -14.12
CA GLU A 37 -0.31 -16.31 -12.99
C GLU A 37 0.22 -15.79 -11.66
N LEU A 38 1.55 -15.67 -11.51
CA LEU A 38 2.17 -15.10 -10.32
C LEU A 38 1.82 -13.62 -10.17
N GLY A 39 1.98 -12.83 -11.24
CA GLY A 39 1.67 -11.40 -11.22
C GLY A 39 0.23 -11.13 -10.82
N ARG A 40 -0.71 -11.85 -11.47
CA ARG A 40 -2.13 -11.75 -11.16
C ARG A 40 -2.45 -12.23 -9.73
N PHE A 41 -1.86 -13.33 -9.28
CA PHE A 41 -2.03 -13.83 -7.91
C PHE A 41 -1.61 -12.78 -6.88
N LEU A 42 -0.41 -12.22 -7.02
CA LEU A 42 0.11 -11.23 -6.08
C LEU A 42 -0.76 -9.97 -6.03
N TYR A 43 -1.13 -9.47 -7.22
CA TYR A 43 -2.00 -8.31 -7.36
C TYR A 43 -3.34 -8.50 -6.64
N THR A 44 -4.06 -9.59 -6.93
CA THR A 44 -5.37 -9.79 -6.32
C THR A 44 -5.28 -10.20 -4.85
N ALA A 45 -4.31 -11.04 -4.47
CA ALA A 45 -4.18 -11.52 -3.10
C ALA A 45 -3.80 -10.41 -2.10
N ALA A 46 -2.96 -9.45 -2.49
CA ALA A 46 -2.58 -8.34 -1.62
C ALA A 46 -3.54 -7.14 -1.74
N GLY A 47 -3.98 -6.83 -2.97
CA GLY A 47 -4.75 -5.63 -3.30
C GLY A 47 -6.26 -5.78 -3.28
N GLY A 48 -6.78 -7.00 -3.28
CA GLY A 48 -8.20 -7.27 -3.43
C GLY A 48 -9.09 -6.65 -2.34
N ASN A 49 -8.55 -6.39 -1.16
CA ASN A 49 -9.24 -5.70 -0.06
C ASN A 49 -9.21 -4.17 -0.17
N TRP A 50 -8.42 -3.61 -1.09
CA TRP A 50 -8.09 -2.19 -1.20
C TRP A 50 -8.49 -1.62 -2.58
N TYR A 51 -9.49 -2.23 -3.22
CA TYR A 51 -9.97 -1.82 -4.56
C TYR A 51 -8.90 -1.81 -5.65
N TRP A 52 -7.91 -2.71 -5.60
CA TRP A 52 -7.05 -2.93 -6.77
C TRP A 52 -7.85 -3.64 -7.87
N ILE A 53 -8.42 -2.83 -8.76
CA ILE A 53 -9.32 -3.27 -9.84
C ILE A 53 -8.75 -3.04 -11.24
N ASP A 54 -7.81 -2.10 -11.39
CA ASP A 54 -7.27 -1.64 -12.69
C ASP A 54 -6.74 -2.76 -13.59
N ARG A 55 -6.14 -3.80 -13.01
CA ARG A 55 -5.56 -4.93 -13.75
C ARG A 55 -6.44 -6.18 -13.75
N LEU A 56 -7.64 -6.15 -13.16
CA LEU A 56 -8.53 -7.32 -13.13
C LEU A 56 -9.03 -7.72 -14.52
N GLY A 57 -9.20 -6.75 -15.41
CA GLY A 57 -9.62 -6.96 -16.79
C GLY A 57 -8.49 -7.29 -17.77
N TRP A 58 -7.23 -7.32 -17.30
CA TRP A 58 -6.10 -7.63 -18.18
C TRP A 58 -6.19 -9.05 -18.74
N SER A 59 -5.89 -9.19 -20.02
CA SER A 59 -5.70 -10.48 -20.67
C SER A 59 -4.42 -11.17 -20.15
N HIS A 60 -4.31 -12.48 -20.41
CA HIS A 60 -3.08 -13.21 -20.12
C HIS A 60 -1.86 -12.60 -20.83
N GLU A 61 -2.04 -12.12 -22.06
CA GLU A 61 -0.99 -11.48 -22.87
C GLU A 61 -0.53 -10.14 -22.26
N GLN A 62 -1.46 -9.31 -21.76
CA GLN A 62 -1.09 -8.07 -21.07
C GLN A 62 -0.29 -8.32 -19.79
N TRP A 63 -0.66 -9.36 -19.04
CA TRP A 63 0.14 -9.81 -17.91
C TRP A 63 1.51 -10.34 -18.34
N ALA A 64 1.59 -11.10 -19.44
CA ALA A 64 2.84 -11.62 -19.97
C ALA A 64 3.78 -10.50 -20.44
N GLU A 65 3.25 -9.51 -21.16
CA GLU A 65 4.00 -8.33 -21.58
C GLU A 65 4.55 -7.59 -20.36
N ARG A 66 3.69 -7.29 -19.37
CA ARG A 66 4.11 -6.58 -18.16
C ARG A 66 5.18 -7.34 -17.36
N MET A 67 4.99 -8.64 -17.16
CA MET A 67 5.89 -9.45 -16.34
C MET A 67 7.20 -9.82 -17.05
N SER A 68 7.25 -9.70 -18.37
CA SER A 68 8.47 -9.94 -19.17
C SER A 68 9.28 -8.68 -19.46
N ASP A 69 8.76 -7.49 -19.18
CA ASP A 69 9.51 -6.25 -19.36
C ASP A 69 10.77 -6.25 -18.46
N PRO A 70 11.98 -6.16 -19.02
CA PRO A 70 13.22 -6.21 -18.26
C PRO A 70 13.41 -5.02 -17.29
N ARG A 71 12.62 -3.96 -17.44
CA ARG A 71 12.63 -2.76 -16.58
C ARG A 71 11.68 -2.93 -15.38
N VAL A 72 10.88 -4.00 -15.37
CA VAL A 72 9.95 -4.31 -14.29
C VAL A 72 10.54 -5.41 -13.42
N GLU A 73 10.46 -5.24 -12.10
CA GLU A 73 10.89 -6.25 -11.15
C GLU A 73 9.80 -6.61 -10.15
N THR A 74 9.45 -7.88 -10.07
CA THR A 74 8.57 -8.42 -9.02
C THR A 74 9.41 -9.04 -7.91
N TRP A 75 9.15 -8.62 -6.67
CA TRP A 75 9.80 -9.12 -5.47
C TRP A 75 8.78 -9.60 -4.46
N VAL A 76 9.02 -10.77 -3.89
CA VAL A 76 8.09 -11.44 -2.98
C VAL A 76 8.76 -11.61 -1.63
N LEU A 77 8.05 -11.23 -0.57
CA LEU A 77 8.40 -11.53 0.81
C LEU A 77 7.79 -12.87 1.17
N TYR A 78 8.61 -13.79 1.65
CA TYR A 78 8.24 -15.09 2.16
C TYR A 78 8.46 -15.14 3.67
N GLN A 79 7.52 -15.76 4.36
CA GLN A 79 7.66 -16.14 5.76
C GLN A 79 7.33 -17.63 5.86
N ASP A 80 8.27 -18.42 6.35
CA ASP A 80 8.16 -19.88 6.45
C ASP A 80 7.71 -20.55 5.13
N GLY A 81 8.25 -20.07 4.00
CA GLY A 81 7.93 -20.56 2.66
C GLY A 81 6.62 -20.04 2.06
N THR A 82 5.83 -19.26 2.79
CA THR A 82 4.55 -18.72 2.31
C THR A 82 4.70 -17.26 1.84
N PRO A 83 4.18 -16.88 0.65
CA PRO A 83 4.11 -15.48 0.23
C PRO A 83 3.31 -14.64 1.25
N ALA A 84 3.98 -13.68 1.86
CA ALA A 84 3.43 -12.82 2.91
C ALA A 84 3.28 -11.36 2.46
N GLY A 85 3.94 -10.97 1.37
CA GLY A 85 3.77 -9.68 0.73
C GLY A 85 4.60 -9.59 -0.54
N TYR A 86 4.44 -8.50 -1.29
CA TYR A 86 5.23 -8.28 -2.50
C TYR A 86 5.34 -6.79 -2.83
N PHE A 87 6.26 -6.48 -3.73
CA PHE A 87 6.27 -5.21 -4.45
C PHE A 87 6.63 -5.42 -5.92
N GLU A 88 6.14 -4.52 -6.76
CA GLU A 88 6.49 -4.39 -8.18
C GLU A 88 7.20 -3.05 -8.35
N LEU A 89 8.40 -3.08 -8.95
CA LEU A 89 9.13 -1.88 -9.35
C LEU A 89 9.03 -1.69 -10.86
N ASP A 90 8.87 -0.45 -11.29
CA ASP A 90 8.86 -0.05 -12.69
C ASP A 90 9.95 1.00 -12.95
N GLY A 91 10.98 0.60 -13.68
CA GLY A 91 12.07 1.47 -14.15
C GLY A 91 11.90 1.96 -15.58
N SER A 92 10.68 2.02 -16.12
CA SER A 92 10.43 2.41 -17.51
C SER A 92 10.78 3.86 -17.81
N ALA A 93 10.72 4.75 -16.81
CA ALA A 93 11.09 6.15 -16.92
C ALA A 93 12.58 6.34 -16.60
N ALA A 94 13.29 7.10 -17.44
CA ALA A 94 14.71 7.34 -17.26
C ALA A 94 15.00 8.08 -15.93
N GLY A 95 15.93 7.54 -15.14
CA GLY A 95 16.30 8.11 -13.84
C GLY A 95 15.26 7.90 -12.73
N GLU A 96 14.17 7.20 -13.00
CA GLU A 96 13.07 7.05 -12.04
C GLU A 96 12.68 5.58 -11.87
N VAL A 97 12.36 5.20 -10.63
CA VAL A 97 11.75 3.91 -10.34
C VAL A 97 10.47 4.13 -9.53
N GLU A 98 9.36 3.68 -10.10
CA GLU A 98 8.07 3.65 -9.40
C GLU A 98 7.94 2.35 -8.60
N ILE A 99 7.47 2.44 -7.36
CA ILE A 99 6.90 1.31 -6.62
C ILE A 99 5.45 1.18 -7.11
N ALA A 100 5.25 0.54 -8.26
CA ALA A 100 3.95 0.47 -8.94
C ALA A 100 2.90 -0.25 -8.08
N TYR A 101 3.31 -1.30 -7.37
CA TYR A 101 2.46 -2.00 -6.41
C TYR A 101 3.25 -2.40 -5.18
N PHE A 102 2.62 -2.30 -4.01
CA PHE A 102 3.19 -2.68 -2.73
C PHE A 102 2.08 -3.21 -1.83
N GLY A 103 2.21 -4.43 -1.32
CA GLY A 103 1.16 -5.04 -0.51
C GLY A 103 1.64 -6.13 0.43
N ILE A 104 0.95 -6.24 1.57
CA ILE A 104 1.08 -7.36 2.51
C ILE A 104 -0.19 -8.20 2.41
N MET A 105 -0.03 -9.51 2.33
CA MET A 105 -1.15 -10.44 2.27
C MET A 105 -1.99 -10.32 3.55
N PRO A 106 -3.34 -10.41 3.49
CA PRO A 106 -4.18 -10.15 4.65
C PRO A 106 -3.86 -10.97 5.90
N ALA A 107 -3.48 -12.24 5.73
CA ALA A 107 -3.08 -13.13 6.84
C ALA A 107 -1.80 -12.70 7.58
N PHE A 108 -1.02 -11.79 6.98
CA PHE A 108 0.29 -11.35 7.49
C PHE A 108 0.28 -9.90 7.97
N LEU A 109 -0.88 -9.23 7.94
CA LEU A 109 -1.06 -7.89 8.48
C LEU A 109 -0.82 -7.88 10.00
N GLY A 110 -0.33 -6.75 10.53
CA GLY A 110 -0.02 -6.60 11.95
C GLY A 110 1.30 -7.24 12.41
N ARG A 111 1.99 -8.01 11.56
CA ARG A 111 3.24 -8.71 11.90
C ARG A 111 4.52 -7.88 11.67
N ARG A 112 4.39 -6.57 11.49
CA ARG A 112 5.50 -5.62 11.24
C ARG A 112 6.36 -5.91 10.00
N LEU A 113 5.82 -6.63 9.00
CA LEU A 113 6.54 -7.00 7.77
C LEU A 113 6.64 -5.89 6.72
N GLY A 114 5.69 -4.94 6.71
CA GLY A 114 5.65 -3.88 5.71
C GLY A 114 6.85 -2.92 5.76
N GLY A 115 7.45 -2.71 6.93
CA GLY A 115 8.62 -1.84 7.08
C GLY A 115 9.86 -2.39 6.38
N PRO A 116 10.31 -3.61 6.73
CA PRO A 116 11.37 -4.30 6.02
C PRO A 116 11.12 -4.41 4.52
N LEU A 117 9.89 -4.75 4.12
CA LEU A 117 9.55 -4.87 2.69
C LEU A 117 9.70 -3.55 1.93
N LEU A 118 9.18 -2.45 2.47
CA LEU A 118 9.28 -1.13 1.82
C LEU A 118 10.73 -0.63 1.80
N THR A 119 11.50 -0.92 2.86
CA THR A 119 12.93 -0.62 2.90
C THR A 119 13.66 -1.36 1.78
N ALA A 120 13.32 -2.63 1.54
CA ALA A 120 13.88 -3.43 0.45
C ALA A 120 13.48 -2.87 -0.93
N ALA A 121 12.21 -2.48 -1.12
CA ALA A 121 11.74 -1.86 -2.35
C ALA A 121 12.51 -0.58 -2.71
N ILE A 122 12.66 0.34 -1.75
CA ILE A 122 13.38 1.61 -1.97
C ILE A 122 14.86 1.35 -2.27
N ARG A 123 15.52 0.48 -1.49
CA ARG A 123 16.93 0.09 -1.75
C ARG A 123 17.09 -0.53 -3.13
N ARG A 124 16.12 -1.34 -3.56
CA ARG A 124 16.18 -1.96 -4.88
C ARG A 124 15.98 -0.93 -5.99
N GLY A 125 15.09 0.03 -5.84
CA GLY A 125 14.95 1.15 -6.78
C GLY A 125 16.27 1.91 -6.98
N TRP A 126 16.97 2.23 -5.89
CA TRP A 126 18.33 2.81 -5.99
C TRP A 126 19.32 1.89 -6.70
N ALA A 127 19.30 0.59 -6.41
CA ALA A 127 20.17 -0.39 -7.06
C ALA A 127 19.84 -0.63 -8.55
N MET A 128 18.68 -0.18 -9.03
CA MET A 128 18.33 -0.13 -10.45
C MET A 128 18.89 1.13 -11.14
N GLY A 129 19.58 2.02 -10.41
CA GLY A 129 20.17 3.24 -10.95
C GLY A 129 19.23 4.46 -10.92
N ALA A 130 18.17 4.42 -10.11
CA ALA A 130 17.26 5.56 -9.97
C ALA A 130 17.99 6.79 -9.39
N GLU A 131 17.60 7.97 -9.85
CA GLU A 131 17.81 9.26 -9.19
C GLU A 131 16.61 9.62 -8.29
N ARG A 132 15.45 8.99 -8.56
CA ARG A 132 14.20 9.18 -7.83
C ARG A 132 13.47 7.85 -7.68
N VAL A 133 13.12 7.49 -6.44
CA VAL A 133 12.18 6.39 -6.17
C VAL A 133 10.87 6.99 -5.70
N TRP A 134 9.74 6.56 -6.27
CA TRP A 134 8.45 7.19 -6.00
C TRP A 134 7.29 6.21 -5.99
N VAL A 135 6.14 6.62 -5.46
CA VAL A 135 4.96 5.77 -5.25
C VAL A 135 3.69 6.60 -5.22
N HIS A 136 2.56 5.98 -5.57
CA HIS A 136 1.22 6.48 -5.29
C HIS A 136 0.60 5.76 -4.09
N THR A 137 -0.13 6.50 -3.26
CA THR A 137 -1.06 5.93 -2.27
C THR A 137 -2.30 6.79 -2.20
N CYS A 138 -3.45 6.21 -1.87
CA CYS A 138 -4.70 6.94 -1.83
C CYS A 138 -5.55 6.60 -0.60
N THR A 139 -6.67 7.30 -0.45
CA THR A 139 -7.62 7.07 0.64
C THR A 139 -8.30 5.70 0.61
N LEU A 140 -8.14 4.92 -0.46
CA LEU A 140 -8.61 3.52 -0.53
C LEU A 140 -7.59 2.52 0.02
N ASP A 141 -6.33 2.91 0.17
CA ASP A 141 -5.33 2.05 0.78
C ASP A 141 -5.56 1.93 2.30
N SER A 142 -4.71 1.12 2.95
CA SER A 142 -4.65 1.09 4.41
C SER A 142 -4.52 2.50 4.98
N PRO A 143 -5.27 2.85 6.06
CA PRO A 143 -5.15 4.16 6.72
C PRO A 143 -3.74 4.49 7.21
N ARG A 144 -2.85 3.49 7.28
CA ARG A 144 -1.45 3.63 7.68
C ARG A 144 -0.49 3.81 6.51
N ALA A 145 -0.94 3.68 5.25
CA ALA A 145 -0.09 3.64 4.07
C ALA A 145 0.74 4.93 3.90
N LEU A 146 0.09 6.10 3.87
CA LEU A 146 0.77 7.40 3.76
C LEU A 146 1.84 7.59 4.84
N ALA A 147 1.48 7.37 6.10
CA ALA A 147 2.39 7.48 7.24
C ALA A 147 3.54 6.46 7.15
N HIS A 148 3.29 5.27 6.58
CA HIS A 148 4.29 4.23 6.39
C HIS A 148 5.38 4.66 5.41
N TYR A 149 5.00 5.23 4.26
CA TYR A 149 5.93 5.79 3.28
C TYR A 149 6.73 6.96 3.85
N GLN A 150 6.05 7.90 4.50
CA GLN A 150 6.69 9.04 5.15
C GLN A 150 7.69 8.60 6.21
N ALA A 151 7.37 7.59 7.01
CA ALA A 151 8.27 7.12 8.04
C ALA A 151 9.60 6.58 7.44
N ARG A 152 9.60 6.07 6.19
CA ARG A 152 10.80 5.59 5.48
C ARG A 152 11.62 6.66 4.75
N GLY A 153 11.23 7.93 4.81
CA GLY A 153 12.00 9.00 4.17
C GLY A 153 11.31 9.63 2.97
N MET A 154 10.19 9.08 2.50
CA MET A 154 9.50 9.64 1.35
C MET A 154 8.74 10.91 1.72
N ARG A 155 8.69 11.88 0.81
CA ARG A 155 7.96 13.14 0.95
C ARG A 155 6.85 13.24 -0.08
N VAL A 156 5.71 13.81 0.29
CA VAL A 156 4.65 14.12 -0.68
C VAL A 156 5.15 15.22 -1.62
N PHE A 157 5.01 15.02 -2.92
CA PHE A 157 5.34 16.04 -3.93
C PHE A 157 4.13 16.41 -4.81
N LYS A 158 3.08 15.58 -4.81
CA LYS A 158 1.83 15.83 -5.52
C LYS A 158 0.65 15.27 -4.73
N GLU A 159 -0.47 15.98 -4.78
CA GLU A 159 -1.75 15.56 -4.23
C GLU A 159 -2.85 15.86 -5.25
N HIS A 160 -3.79 14.94 -5.41
CA HIS A 160 -4.96 15.13 -6.27
C HIS A 160 -6.18 14.44 -5.67
N THR A 161 -7.35 15.05 -5.84
CA THR A 161 -8.63 14.46 -5.42
C THR A 161 -9.58 14.42 -6.60
N GLU A 162 -10.18 13.25 -6.82
CA GLU A 162 -11.15 13.03 -7.88
C GLU A 162 -12.34 12.20 -7.40
N ALA A 163 -13.48 12.34 -8.08
CA ALA A 163 -14.65 11.53 -7.84
C ALA A 163 -14.58 10.27 -8.71
N ILE A 164 -14.53 9.10 -8.07
CA ILE A 164 -14.52 7.81 -8.77
C ILE A 164 -15.75 6.97 -8.43
N GLU A 165 -16.16 6.15 -9.39
CA GLU A 165 -17.15 5.09 -9.20
C GLU A 165 -16.45 3.80 -8.80
N LEU A 166 -16.88 3.21 -7.69
CA LEU A 166 -16.33 1.97 -7.16
C LEU A 166 -17.43 0.94 -7.00
N PRO A 167 -17.13 -0.36 -7.08
CA PRO A 167 -18.03 -1.41 -6.63
C PRO A 167 -18.42 -1.22 -5.16
N ASP A 168 -19.62 -1.68 -4.79
CA ASP A 168 -20.15 -1.57 -3.42
C ASP A 168 -19.24 -2.20 -2.35
N SER A 169 -18.45 -3.21 -2.75
CA SER A 169 -17.48 -3.87 -1.89
C SER A 169 -16.19 -4.16 -2.65
N PRO A 170 -15.04 -4.21 -1.96
CA PRO A 170 -13.79 -4.55 -2.62
C PRO A 170 -13.82 -6.02 -3.09
N PRO A 171 -13.18 -6.36 -4.21
CA PRO A 171 -13.36 -7.65 -4.89
C PRO A 171 -12.83 -8.86 -4.11
N GLY A 172 -11.97 -8.65 -3.11
CA GLY A 172 -11.23 -9.72 -2.45
C GLY A 172 -10.21 -10.38 -3.38
N ALA A 173 -9.62 -11.49 -2.92
CA ALA A 173 -8.49 -12.10 -3.62
C ALA A 173 -8.87 -12.86 -4.91
N TRP A 174 -10.08 -13.40 -4.99
CA TRP A 174 -10.67 -14.05 -6.17
C TRP A 174 -12.20 -14.11 -6.03
N PRO A 175 -12.96 -14.35 -7.12
CA PRO A 175 -14.42 -14.44 -7.06
C PRO A 175 -14.90 -15.46 -6.01
N GLY A 176 -15.77 -15.01 -5.09
CA GLY A 176 -16.31 -15.85 -4.02
C GLY A 176 -15.42 -16.01 -2.78
N ALA A 177 -14.20 -15.47 -2.76
CA ALA A 177 -13.32 -15.53 -1.58
C ALA A 177 -13.87 -14.73 -0.38
N GLY A 178 -14.64 -13.69 -0.69
CA GLY A 178 -15.01 -12.63 0.24
C GLY A 178 -13.82 -11.73 0.61
N VAL A 179 -14.10 -10.72 1.41
CA VAL A 179 -13.10 -9.79 1.95
C VAL A 179 -12.59 -10.33 3.27
N ARG A 180 -11.27 -10.40 3.46
CA ARG A 180 -10.65 -11.04 4.64
C ARG A 180 -9.74 -10.08 5.38
N GLY A 181 -10.00 -9.80 6.65
CA GLY A 181 -9.20 -8.86 7.46
C GLY A 181 -9.51 -7.39 7.14
N PRO A 182 -8.58 -6.46 7.46
CA PRO A 182 -8.73 -5.04 7.15
C PRO A 182 -8.93 -4.81 5.65
N HIS A 183 -9.80 -3.86 5.32
CA HIS A 183 -10.17 -3.51 3.95
C HIS A 183 -10.58 -2.04 3.86
N ALA A 184 -10.59 -1.52 2.64
CA ALA A 184 -11.12 -0.20 2.35
C ALA A 184 -12.61 -0.14 2.73
N SER A 185 -13.01 0.93 3.42
CA SER A 185 -14.42 1.20 3.75
C SER A 185 -14.88 2.46 3.02
N ILE A 186 -15.93 2.36 2.21
CA ILE A 186 -16.53 3.50 1.50
C ILE A 186 -17.35 4.39 2.44
N THR A 187 -17.63 3.94 3.67
CA THR A 187 -18.43 4.70 4.63
C THR A 187 -17.76 6.04 4.95
N PRO A 188 -18.47 7.19 4.84
CA PRO A 188 -17.92 8.47 5.25
C PRO A 188 -17.54 8.37 6.73
N ALA A 189 -16.35 8.84 7.08
CA ALA A 189 -15.99 9.05 8.48
C ALA A 189 -17.09 9.90 9.11
N THR A 190 -17.93 9.28 9.93
CA THR A 190 -18.91 10.04 10.71
C THR A 190 -18.10 10.75 11.78
N THR A 191 -17.80 12.03 11.55
CA THR A 191 -17.26 12.91 12.59
C THR A 191 -18.24 12.90 13.74
N THR A 192 -17.97 12.08 14.75
CA THR A 192 -18.74 12.07 15.99
C THR A 192 -18.32 13.33 16.73
N GLY A 193 -19.05 14.42 16.49
CA GLY A 193 -18.95 15.63 17.29
C GLY A 193 -19.42 15.31 18.71
N THR A 194 -18.48 15.21 19.64
CA THR A 194 -18.77 15.16 21.07
C THR A 194 -19.40 16.50 21.47
N SER A 195 -20.72 16.55 21.51
CA SER A 195 -21.45 17.60 22.23
C SER A 195 -21.27 17.37 23.73
N THR A 196 -20.25 17.99 24.31
CA THR A 196 -20.26 18.31 25.74
C THR A 196 -20.80 19.72 25.89
N HIS A 197 -22.12 19.85 26.05
CA HIS A 197 -22.68 21.07 26.62
C HIS A 197 -22.83 20.91 28.13
N ALA A 198 -22.14 21.82 28.81
CA ALA A 198 -21.94 21.90 30.25
C ALA A 198 -23.24 21.96 31.08
N THR A 199 -23.21 21.29 32.22
CA THR A 199 -24.03 21.62 33.39
C THR A 199 -23.30 22.71 34.19
N PRO A 200 -23.96 23.82 34.55
CA PRO A 200 -23.51 24.58 35.71
C PRO A 200 -24.63 24.63 36.74
N ARG A 201 -24.32 24.24 37.97
CA ARG A 201 -24.89 24.82 39.19
C ARG A 201 -24.18 24.21 40.39
N ASP A 202 -23.29 25.00 40.97
CA ASP A 202 -23.09 24.94 42.41
C ASP A 202 -22.95 26.37 42.95
N GLY A 203 -23.56 26.64 44.10
CA GLY A 203 -23.51 27.95 44.77
C GLY A 203 -24.81 28.40 45.46
N ARG A 204 -25.07 27.84 46.66
CA ARG A 204 -25.88 28.39 47.79
C ARG A 204 -25.42 29.82 48.23
N PRO A 205 -25.98 30.51 49.25
CA PRO A 205 -27.12 30.23 50.18
C PRO A 205 -28.08 31.45 50.41
N GLY A 206 -29.14 31.30 51.23
CA GLY A 206 -29.79 32.48 51.85
C GLY A 206 -31.21 32.29 52.41
N SER A 207 -31.29 32.01 53.72
CA SER A 207 -32.30 32.37 54.72
C SER A 207 -33.57 33.15 54.31
N LYS A 208 -34.75 32.55 54.50
CA LYS A 208 -35.72 32.77 55.61
C LYS A 208 -36.99 31.95 55.35
#